data_AF-A0A0F7FQE9-F1
#
_entry.id   AF-A0A0F7FQE9-F1
#
_cell.length_a   1.000
_cell.length_b   1.000
_cell.length_c   1.000
_cell.angle_alpha   90.00
_cell.angle_beta   90.00
_cell.angle_gamma   90.00
#
_symmetry.space_group_name_H-M   'P 1'
#
loop_
_entity.id
_entity.type
_entity.pdbx_description
1 polymer ?
#
loop_
_entity_poly.entity_id
_entity_poly.type
_entity_poly.pdbx_seq_one_letter_code
_entity_poly.pdbx_strand_id
1 'polypeptide(L)'
;MDVQDPDTQTSRVFTIPNILSMARLLGVPVFLWLVLSPVFDGPNRDGWALLVLVLSGVSDYLDGKLARRWNQVSDLGRILDPAADRLYILSTLVGLTWREILPWWVTALLLAREAMMAVTVFVLDRRGYAPLQVNYVGKAATLNLMYGFPLLLLSDGHGLLASLAAIFGWAFVGWGTALYWWAGVLYVVQVRRILKADATAD
;
A
#
# COMPACT_ATOMS: atom_id res chain seq x y z
N MET A 1 -27.70 -16.33 -10.85
CA MET A 1 -26.66 -15.68 -11.65
C MET A 1 -27.17 -14.28 -11.92
N ASP A 2 -26.88 -13.33 -11.04
CA ASP A 2 -27.26 -11.94 -11.28
C ASP A 2 -26.29 -11.36 -12.31
N VAL A 3 -26.82 -11.12 -13.49
CA VAL A 3 -26.16 -10.40 -14.57
C VAL A 3 -26.01 -8.96 -14.07
N GLN A 4 -24.77 -8.57 -13.75
CA GLN A 4 -24.44 -7.21 -13.32
C GLN A 4 -24.56 -6.27 -14.52
N ASP A 5 -25.46 -5.28 -14.42
CA ASP A 5 -25.53 -4.16 -15.35
C ASP A 5 -24.25 -3.29 -15.28
N PRO A 6 -23.61 -2.96 -16.41
CA PRO A 6 -22.36 -2.20 -16.44
C PRO A 6 -22.49 -0.68 -16.14
N ASP A 7 -23.70 -0.19 -15.82
CA ASP A 7 -24.02 1.26 -15.83
C ASP A 7 -24.43 1.85 -14.47
N THR A 8 -23.74 1.52 -13.38
CA THR A 8 -23.80 2.36 -12.15
C THR A 8 -22.52 3.16 -11.91
N GLN A 9 -22.02 3.79 -12.98
CA GLN A 9 -20.98 4.82 -12.88
C GLN A 9 -21.64 6.12 -12.39
N THR A 10 -21.45 6.47 -11.12
CA THR A 10 -21.96 7.74 -10.57
C THR A 10 -20.89 8.81 -10.71
N SER A 11 -21.20 9.91 -11.42
CA SER A 11 -20.35 11.12 -11.53
C SER A 11 -20.18 11.89 -10.21
N ARG A 12 -20.63 11.31 -9.09
CA ARG A 12 -20.59 11.93 -7.78
C ARG A 12 -19.16 11.86 -7.25
N VAL A 13 -18.54 13.02 -7.17
CA VAL A 13 -17.21 13.21 -6.55
C VAL A 13 -17.25 12.91 -5.05
N PHE A 14 -18.40 13.07 -4.39
CA PHE A 14 -18.57 12.81 -2.95
C PHE A 14 -19.13 11.41 -2.69
N THR A 15 -18.34 10.37 -2.92
CA THR A 15 -18.60 9.02 -2.40
C THR A 15 -17.82 8.81 -1.10
N ILE A 16 -18.32 7.95 -0.21
CA ILE A 16 -17.64 7.61 1.05
C ILE A 16 -16.19 7.12 0.80
N PRO A 17 -15.91 6.24 -0.20
CA PRO A 17 -14.55 5.87 -0.54
C PRO A 17 -13.67 7.06 -0.93
N ASN A 18 -14.15 7.98 -1.77
CA ASN A 18 -13.34 9.11 -2.22
C ASN A 18 -12.98 10.08 -1.07
N ILE A 19 -13.89 10.27 -0.11
CA ILE A 19 -13.61 11.08 1.08
C ILE A 19 -12.52 10.41 1.94
N LEU A 20 -12.55 9.08 2.09
CA LEU A 20 -11.55 8.33 2.83
C LEU A 20 -10.18 8.39 2.15
N SER A 21 -10.11 8.26 0.83
CA SER A 21 -8.88 8.42 0.05
C SER A 21 -8.32 9.84 0.13
N MET A 22 -9.18 10.86 0.05
CA MET A 22 -8.79 12.26 0.24
C MET A 22 -8.25 12.51 1.65
N ALA A 23 -8.92 11.96 2.67
CA ALA A 23 -8.48 12.04 4.05
C ALA A 23 -7.13 11.35 4.26
N ARG A 24 -6.88 10.20 3.60
CA ARG A 24 -5.58 9.52 3.60
C ARG A 24 -4.50 10.39 2.96
N LEU A 25 -4.81 11.01 1.82
CA LEU A 25 -3.88 11.91 1.13
C LEU A 25 -3.49 13.11 2.02
N LEU A 26 -4.46 13.70 2.72
CA LEU A 26 -4.19 14.76 3.72
C LEU A 26 -3.49 14.22 4.97
N GLY A 27 -3.72 12.96 5.32
CA GLY A 27 -3.05 12.26 6.40
C GLY A 27 -1.56 12.02 6.14
N VAL A 28 -1.12 11.96 4.88
CA VAL A 28 0.29 11.79 4.51
C VAL A 28 1.21 12.87 5.12
N PRO A 29 1.02 14.18 4.84
CA PRO A 29 1.89 15.21 5.39
C PRO A 29 1.79 15.29 6.91
N VAL A 30 0.60 15.02 7.48
CA VAL A 30 0.41 14.97 8.93
C VAL A 30 1.22 13.82 9.54
N PHE A 31 1.13 12.63 8.96
CA PHE A 31 1.90 11.47 9.39
C PHE A 31 3.41 11.74 9.32
N LEU A 32 3.91 12.26 8.20
CA LEU A 32 5.33 12.59 8.04
C LEU A 32 5.78 13.62 9.07
N TRP A 33 4.99 14.66 9.31
CA TRP A 33 5.30 15.67 10.32
C TRP A 33 5.36 15.06 11.73
N LEU A 34 4.40 14.19 12.09
CA LEU A 34 4.38 13.53 13.39
C LEU A 34 5.55 12.57 13.58
N VAL A 35 5.86 11.76 12.55
CA VAL A 35 6.92 10.74 12.62
C VAL A 35 8.32 11.37 12.55
N LEU A 36 8.49 12.50 11.84
CA LEU A 36 9.78 13.19 11.71
C LEU A 36 10.00 14.26 12.78
N SER A 37 8.96 14.71 13.50
CA SER A 37 9.08 15.67 14.61
C SER A 37 10.21 15.33 15.59
N PRO A 38 10.38 14.08 16.06
CA PRO A 38 11.47 13.72 16.98
C PRO A 38 12.87 13.82 16.35
N VAL A 39 12.98 13.69 15.02
CA VAL A 39 14.26 13.76 14.30
C VAL A 39 14.77 15.22 14.18
N PHE A 40 13.86 16.19 14.23
CA PHE A 40 14.18 17.62 14.13
C PHE A 40 14.09 18.33 15.50
N ASP A 41 14.54 17.67 16.58
CA ASP A 41 14.51 18.19 17.96
C ASP A 41 13.11 18.56 18.49
N GLY A 42 12.05 18.07 17.85
CA GLY A 42 10.67 18.26 18.29
C GLY A 42 10.24 17.24 19.36
N PRO A 43 9.08 17.43 19.99
CA PRO A 43 8.57 16.49 20.98
C PRO A 43 8.27 15.13 20.35
N ASN A 44 8.42 14.07 21.15
CA ASN A 44 8.01 12.73 20.74
C ASN A 44 6.48 12.68 20.56
N ARG A 45 6.04 12.36 19.34
CA ARG A 45 4.62 12.25 18.94
C ARG A 45 4.29 10.89 18.34
N ASP A 46 5.03 9.85 18.71
CA ASP A 46 4.92 8.52 18.12
C ASP A 46 3.55 7.89 18.30
N GLY A 47 2.89 8.13 19.44
CA GLY A 47 1.52 7.68 19.67
C GLY A 47 0.53 8.28 18.65
N TRP A 48 0.72 9.54 18.26
CA TRP A 48 -0.10 10.19 17.23
C TRP A 48 0.25 9.69 15.83
N ALA A 49 1.55 9.53 15.52
CA ALA A 49 1.98 8.96 14.25
C ALA A 49 1.42 7.54 14.05
N LEU A 50 1.47 6.71 15.10
CA LEU A 50 0.90 5.36 15.12
C LEU A 50 -0.62 5.38 14.94
N LEU A 51 -1.31 6.29 15.62
CA LEU A 51 -2.76 6.43 15.50
C LEU A 51 -3.14 6.80 14.06
N VAL A 52 -2.47 7.77 13.45
CA VAL A 52 -2.70 8.13 12.03
C VAL A 52 -2.39 6.94 11.12
N LEU A 53 -1.28 6.22 11.37
CA LEU A 53 -0.88 5.05 10.60
C LEU A 53 -1.93 3.93 10.61
N VAL A 54 -2.39 3.57 11.80
CA VAL A 54 -3.42 2.54 11.99
C VAL A 54 -4.75 3.00 11.41
N LEU A 55 -5.18 4.23 11.67
CA LEU A 55 -6.45 4.74 11.14
C LEU A 55 -6.45 4.76 9.62
N SER A 56 -5.39 5.22 8.97
CA SER A 56 -5.30 5.23 7.50
C SER A 56 -5.36 3.81 6.91
N GLY A 57 -4.69 2.82 7.52
CA GLY A 57 -4.75 1.43 7.07
C GLY A 57 -6.12 0.78 7.30
N VAL A 58 -6.77 1.07 8.43
CA VAL A 58 -8.13 0.59 8.70
C VAL A 58 -9.14 1.24 7.74
N SER A 59 -9.00 2.54 7.47
CA SER A 59 -9.84 3.25 6.49
C SER A 59 -9.74 2.62 5.10
N ASP A 60 -8.54 2.22 4.66
CA ASP A 60 -8.32 1.51 3.38
C ASP A 60 -8.98 0.14 3.31
N TYR A 61 -8.85 -0.62 4.39
CA TYR A 61 -9.54 -1.90 4.43
C TYR A 61 -11.07 -1.75 4.39
N LEU A 62 -11.59 -0.71 5.05
CA LEU A 62 -13.02 -0.44 5.11
C LEU A 62 -13.56 0.13 3.80
N ASP A 63 -12.88 1.10 3.17
CA ASP A 63 -13.32 1.68 1.89
C ASP A 63 -13.36 0.62 0.78
N GLY A 64 -12.37 -0.27 0.69
CA GLY A 64 -12.33 -1.34 -0.29
C GLY A 64 -13.46 -2.34 -0.06
N LYS A 65 -13.89 -2.55 1.19
CA LYS A 65 -15.04 -3.41 1.52
C LYS A 65 -16.38 -2.71 1.25
N LEU A 66 -16.48 -1.41 1.54
CA LEU A 66 -17.68 -0.60 1.30
C LEU A 66 -17.94 -0.37 -0.18
N ALA A 67 -16.90 -0.05 -0.96
CA ALA A 67 -16.97 0.16 -2.40
C ALA A 67 -17.52 -1.10 -3.09
N ARG A 68 -17.04 -2.29 -2.68
CA ARG A 68 -17.53 -3.59 -3.17
C ARG A 68 -18.97 -3.90 -2.76
N ARG A 69 -19.44 -3.39 -1.62
CA ARG A 69 -20.79 -3.65 -1.11
C ARG A 69 -21.84 -2.69 -1.65
N TRP A 70 -21.46 -1.46 -1.97
CA TRP A 70 -22.39 -0.41 -2.39
C TRP A 70 -22.30 -0.05 -3.87
N ASN A 71 -21.42 -0.70 -4.64
CA ASN A 71 -21.21 -0.46 -6.08
C ASN A 71 -20.96 1.02 -6.41
N GLN A 72 -20.38 1.78 -5.47
CA GLN A 72 -20.11 3.21 -5.59
C GLN A 72 -18.67 3.42 -6.04
N VAL A 73 -18.40 3.13 -7.31
CA VAL A 73 -17.09 3.40 -7.94
C VAL A 73 -17.22 4.67 -8.77
N SER A 74 -16.36 5.66 -8.50
CA SER A 74 -16.28 6.91 -9.29
C SER A 74 -14.98 6.95 -10.10
N ASP A 75 -15.00 7.61 -11.26
CA ASP A 75 -13.83 7.71 -12.15
C ASP A 75 -12.66 8.45 -11.49
N LEU A 76 -12.97 9.47 -10.69
CA LEU A 76 -11.97 10.20 -9.92
C LEU A 76 -11.36 9.34 -8.80
N GLY A 77 -12.18 8.57 -8.07
CA GLY A 77 -11.69 7.64 -7.05
C GLY A 77 -10.77 6.57 -7.66
N ARG A 78 -11.09 6.08 -8.86
CA ARG A 78 -10.27 5.08 -9.56
C ARG A 78 -8.82 5.51 -9.80
N ILE A 79 -8.57 6.82 -9.92
CA ILE A 79 -7.23 7.39 -10.10
C ILE A 79 -6.66 7.86 -8.76
N LEU A 80 -7.49 8.44 -7.90
CA LEU A 80 -7.05 9.02 -6.63
C LEU A 80 -6.68 7.93 -5.60
N ASP A 81 -7.43 6.84 -5.52
CA ASP A 81 -7.21 5.77 -4.54
C ASP A 81 -5.80 5.15 -4.70
N PRO A 82 -5.39 4.68 -5.91
CA PRO A 82 -4.06 4.09 -6.07
C PRO A 82 -2.92 5.10 -5.88
N ALA A 83 -3.17 6.38 -6.16
CA ALA A 83 -2.19 7.45 -5.96
C ALA A 83 -1.99 7.77 -4.48
N ALA A 84 -3.09 7.92 -3.73
CA ALA A 84 -3.06 8.15 -2.29
C ALA A 84 -2.41 6.97 -1.56
N ASP A 85 -2.73 5.74 -1.93
CA ASP A 85 -2.13 4.52 -1.37
C ASP A 85 -0.63 4.48 -1.56
N ARG A 86 -0.17 4.70 -2.79
CA ARG A 86 1.26 4.71 -3.10
C ARG A 86 1.96 5.81 -2.32
N LEU A 87 1.41 7.02 -2.32
CA LEU A 87 2.02 8.13 -1.59
C LEU A 87 2.11 7.82 -0.09
N TYR A 88 1.08 7.18 0.47
CA TYR A 88 1.05 6.80 1.87
C TYR A 88 2.10 5.74 2.23
N ILE A 89 2.22 4.69 1.41
CA ILE A 89 3.26 3.66 1.57
C ILE A 89 4.65 4.28 1.44
N LEU A 90 4.88 5.09 0.40
CA LEU A 90 6.15 5.79 0.19
C LEU A 90 6.53 6.65 1.41
N SER A 91 5.57 7.40 1.92
CA SER A 91 5.77 8.27 3.09
C SER A 91 6.05 7.48 4.36
N THR A 92 5.38 6.34 4.53
CA THR A 92 5.64 5.41 5.65
C THR A 92 7.06 4.86 5.58
N LEU A 93 7.48 4.36 4.41
CA LEU A 93 8.83 3.83 4.21
C LEU A 93 9.91 4.88 4.45
N VAL A 94 9.76 6.05 3.84
CA VAL A 94 10.71 7.17 4.00
C VAL A 94 10.76 7.63 5.46
N GLY A 95 9.61 7.84 6.09
CA GLY A 95 9.53 8.30 7.48
C GLY A 95 10.19 7.34 8.47
N LEU A 96 9.91 6.03 8.34
CA LEU A 96 10.53 5.01 9.20
C LEU A 96 12.02 4.80 8.91
N THR A 97 12.47 5.00 7.67
CA THR A 97 13.89 4.93 7.32
C THR A 97 14.67 6.10 7.91
N TRP A 98 14.09 7.29 7.83
CA TRP A 98 14.69 8.51 8.36
C TRP A 98 14.79 8.50 9.89
N ARG A 99 13.88 7.77 10.54
CA ARG A 99 13.89 7.45 11.97
C ARG A 99 14.91 6.37 12.35
N GLU A 100 15.65 5.82 11.39
CA GLU A 100 16.56 4.68 11.55
C GLU A 100 15.90 3.38 12.06
N ILE A 101 14.56 3.32 12.10
CA ILE A 101 13.79 2.12 12.47
C ILE A 101 13.87 1.09 11.34
N LEU A 102 13.76 1.55 10.09
CA LEU A 102 13.91 0.73 8.90
C LEU A 102 15.28 0.98 8.26
N PRO A 103 16.11 -0.06 8.07
CA PRO A 103 17.32 0.05 7.29
C PRO A 103 16.99 0.47 5.84
N TRP A 104 17.80 1.38 5.30
CA TRP A 104 17.58 1.94 3.96
C TRP A 104 17.48 0.86 2.86
N TRP A 105 18.15 -0.28 3.03
CA TRP A 105 18.11 -1.39 2.07
C TRP A 105 16.73 -2.07 2.00
N VAL A 106 15.98 -2.15 3.12
CA VAL A 106 14.61 -2.70 3.13
C VAL A 106 13.70 -1.76 2.34
N THR A 107 13.85 -0.46 2.57
CA THR A 107 13.09 0.56 1.85
C THR A 107 13.41 0.54 0.37
N ALA A 108 14.69 0.51 -0.01
CA ALA A 108 15.08 0.37 -1.41
C ALA A 108 14.51 -0.90 -2.05
N LEU A 109 14.49 -2.02 -1.33
CA LEU A 109 13.94 -3.29 -1.78
C LEU A 109 12.42 -3.22 -2.02
N LEU A 110 11.66 -2.58 -1.13
CA LEU A 110 10.21 -2.40 -1.31
C LEU A 110 9.89 -1.39 -2.43
N LEU A 111 10.66 -0.30 -2.54
CA LEU A 111 10.54 0.69 -3.61
C LEU A 111 10.87 0.12 -4.98
N ALA A 112 11.93 -0.70 -5.08
CA ALA A 112 12.32 -1.35 -6.32
C ALA A 112 11.21 -2.28 -6.83
N ARG A 113 10.51 -2.98 -5.92
CA ARG A 113 9.34 -3.79 -6.27
C ARG A 113 8.20 -2.92 -6.82
N GLU A 114 7.91 -1.79 -6.19
CA GLU A 114 6.87 -0.87 -6.68
C GLU A 114 7.20 -0.32 -8.07
N ALA A 115 8.45 0.06 -8.30
CA ALA A 115 8.92 0.48 -9.62
C ALA A 115 8.78 -0.65 -10.66
N MET A 116 9.17 -1.89 -10.31
CA MET A 116 9.02 -3.05 -11.18
C MET A 116 7.55 -3.29 -11.56
N MET A 117 6.63 -3.20 -10.60
CA MET A 117 5.19 -3.37 -10.86
C MET A 117 4.64 -2.23 -11.74
N ALA A 118 5.02 -0.99 -11.47
CA ALA A 118 4.61 0.17 -12.27
C ALA A 118 5.08 0.04 -13.73
N VAL A 119 6.35 -0.35 -13.96
CA VAL A 119 6.89 -0.60 -15.30
C VAL A 119 6.15 -1.75 -15.98
N THR A 120 5.87 -2.83 -15.25
CA THR A 120 5.19 -4.00 -15.84
C THR A 120 3.78 -3.66 -16.28
N VAL A 121 3.01 -2.94 -15.45
CA VAL A 121 1.66 -2.48 -15.79
C VAL A 121 1.70 -1.49 -16.96
N PHE A 122 2.66 -0.57 -16.98
CA PHE A 122 2.84 0.38 -18.08
C PHE A 122 3.14 -0.32 -19.41
N VAL A 123 3.98 -1.36 -19.41
CA VAL A 123 4.25 -2.17 -20.62
C VAL A 123 2.99 -2.89 -21.09
N LEU A 124 2.19 -3.42 -20.15
CA LEU A 124 0.93 -4.10 -20.45
C LEU A 124 -0.09 -3.16 -21.12
N ASP A 125 -0.25 -1.98 -20.53
CA ASP A 125 -1.14 -0.92 -21.03
C ASP A 125 -0.73 -0.45 -22.43
N ARG A 126 0.57 -0.25 -22.67
CA ARG A 126 1.12 0.07 -24.01
C ARG A 126 0.87 -1.01 -25.06
N ARG A 127 0.60 -2.25 -24.64
CA ARG A 127 0.28 -3.37 -25.53
C ARG A 127 -1.23 -3.65 -25.62
N GLY A 128 -2.08 -2.81 -25.01
CA GLY A 128 -3.54 -2.94 -25.05
C GLY A 128 -4.12 -3.99 -24.10
N TYR A 129 -3.33 -4.51 -23.17
CA TYR A 129 -3.77 -5.52 -22.21
C TYR A 129 -4.20 -4.88 -20.90
N ALA A 130 -5.33 -5.37 -20.37
CA ALA A 130 -5.77 -5.01 -19.02
C ALA A 130 -4.81 -5.57 -17.95
N PRO A 131 -4.64 -4.86 -16.81
CA PRO A 131 -3.83 -5.35 -15.69
C PRO A 131 -4.30 -6.72 -15.20
N LEU A 132 -3.36 -7.65 -15.00
CA LEU A 132 -3.68 -8.96 -14.44
C LEU A 132 -4.17 -8.84 -12.99
N GLN A 133 -5.08 -9.74 -12.59
CA GLN A 133 -5.56 -9.80 -11.22
C GLN A 133 -4.44 -10.22 -10.26
N VAL A 134 -4.36 -9.56 -9.11
CA VAL A 134 -3.36 -9.87 -8.08
C VAL A 134 -3.65 -11.20 -7.38
N ASN A 135 -2.64 -12.06 -7.32
CA ASN A 135 -2.70 -13.34 -6.61
C ASN A 135 -2.86 -13.13 -5.09
N TYR A 136 -3.44 -14.13 -4.40
CA TYR A 136 -3.61 -14.14 -2.94
C TYR A 136 -2.31 -13.88 -2.16
N VAL A 137 -1.16 -14.30 -2.70
CA VAL A 137 0.18 -14.03 -2.14
C VAL A 137 0.43 -12.53 -2.00
N GLY A 138 0.06 -11.73 -3.00
CA GLY A 138 0.22 -10.28 -2.95
C GLY A 138 -0.65 -9.64 -1.87
N LYS A 139 -1.88 -10.14 -1.68
CA LYS A 139 -2.77 -9.68 -0.61
C LYS A 139 -2.19 -10.02 0.77
N ALA A 140 -1.67 -11.23 0.95
CA ALA A 140 -1.02 -11.64 2.20
C ALA A 140 0.22 -10.79 2.51
N ALA A 141 1.02 -10.46 1.48
CA ALA A 141 2.18 -9.58 1.63
C ALA A 141 1.78 -8.18 2.10
N THR A 142 0.75 -7.58 1.49
CA THR A 142 0.23 -6.26 1.91
C THR A 142 -0.29 -6.30 3.34
N LEU A 143 -1.02 -7.35 3.74
CA LEU A 143 -1.50 -7.49 5.11
C LEU A 143 -0.34 -7.57 6.11
N ASN A 144 0.70 -8.36 5.81
CA ASN A 144 1.89 -8.43 6.64
C ASN A 144 2.56 -7.07 6.82
N LEU A 145 2.73 -6.29 5.74
CA LEU A 145 3.33 -4.95 5.83
C LEU A 145 2.42 -3.95 6.57
N MET A 146 1.11 -4.05 6.39
CA MET A 146 0.12 -3.21 7.07
C MET A 146 0.17 -3.37 8.60
N TYR A 147 0.46 -4.57 9.11
CA TYR A 147 0.72 -4.79 10.54
C TYR A 147 2.17 -4.50 10.93
N GLY A 148 3.12 -4.82 10.05
CA GLY A 148 4.55 -4.68 10.28
C GLY A 148 4.97 -3.24 10.55
N PHE A 149 4.52 -2.27 9.74
CA PHE A 149 4.94 -0.87 9.90
C PHE A 149 4.46 -0.22 11.21
N PRO A 150 3.20 -0.36 11.64
CA PRO A 150 2.77 0.10 12.97
C PRO A 150 3.54 -0.55 14.12
N LEU A 151 3.81 -1.86 14.03
CA LEU A 151 4.57 -2.57 15.06
C LEU A 151 6.02 -2.09 15.12
N LEU A 152 6.66 -1.86 13.97
CA LEU A 152 8.00 -1.28 13.94
C LEU A 152 8.03 0.15 14.48
N LEU A 153 7.03 0.97 14.19
CA LEU A 153 6.94 2.31 14.79
C LEU A 153 6.78 2.24 16.32
N LEU A 154 5.98 1.30 16.82
CA LEU A 154 5.81 1.07 18.26
C LEU A 154 7.07 0.51 18.94
N SER A 155 7.99 -0.09 18.17
CA SER A 155 9.24 -0.67 18.68
C SER A 155 10.27 0.37 19.12
N ASP A 156 10.12 1.63 18.69
CA ASP A 156 10.99 2.76 19.06
C ASP A 156 10.79 3.22 20.53
N GLY A 157 9.79 2.66 21.22
CA GLY A 157 9.55 2.91 22.64
C GLY A 157 10.46 2.12 23.58
N HIS A 158 10.20 2.24 24.88
CA HIS A 158 10.93 1.50 25.92
C HIS A 158 10.03 0.47 26.61
N GLY A 159 10.60 -0.69 26.98
CA GLY A 159 9.93 -1.72 27.77
C GLY A 159 9.50 -2.97 27.00
N LEU A 160 8.73 -3.83 27.67
CA LEU A 160 8.31 -5.13 27.14
C LEU A 160 7.46 -5.01 25.87
N LEU A 161 6.55 -4.02 25.83
CA LEU A 161 5.71 -3.78 24.66
C LEU A 161 6.54 -3.42 23.42
N ALA A 162 7.56 -2.57 23.56
CA ALA A 162 8.46 -2.21 22.47
C ALA A 162 9.28 -3.42 21.99
N SER A 163 9.75 -4.25 22.92
CA SER A 163 10.51 -5.47 22.60
C SER A 163 9.67 -6.48 21.82
N LEU A 164 8.42 -6.72 22.25
CA LEU A 164 7.49 -7.58 21.52
C LEU A 164 7.14 -6.99 20.15
N ALA A 165 6.89 -5.68 20.09
CA ALA A 165 6.60 -4.97 18.85
C ALA A 165 7.77 -5.07 17.85
N ALA A 166 9.02 -5.02 18.31
CA ALA A 166 10.21 -5.25 17.48
C ALA A 166 10.20 -6.66 16.87
N ILE A 167 10.02 -7.70 17.70
CA ILE A 167 10.05 -9.10 17.27
C ILE A 167 8.96 -9.37 16.22
N PHE A 168 7.71 -9.01 16.55
CA PHE A 168 6.59 -9.23 15.63
C PHE A 168 6.68 -8.31 14.41
N GLY A 169 7.06 -7.05 14.58
CA GLY A 169 7.22 -6.08 13.49
C GLY A 169 8.23 -6.56 12.46
N TRP A 170 9.41 -7.02 12.90
CA TRP A 170 10.42 -7.59 12.01
C TRP A 170 9.99 -8.90 11.37
N ALA A 171 9.29 -9.77 12.09
CA ALA A 171 8.72 -10.98 11.50
C ALA A 171 7.73 -10.64 10.38
N PHE A 172 6.80 -9.72 10.63
CA PHE A 172 5.81 -9.28 9.64
C PHE A 172 6.45 -8.57 8.45
N VAL A 173 7.42 -7.66 8.67
CA VAL A 173 8.12 -7.00 7.57
C VAL A 173 8.98 -7.96 6.77
N GLY A 174 9.69 -8.90 7.42
CA GLY A 174 10.50 -9.90 6.75
C GLY A 174 9.66 -10.81 5.85
N TRP A 175 8.63 -11.45 6.42
CA TRP A 175 7.71 -12.29 5.65
C TRP A 175 6.91 -11.50 4.62
N GLY A 176 6.46 -10.30 4.98
CA GLY A 176 5.77 -9.38 4.08
C GLY A 176 6.61 -9.07 2.86
N THR A 177 7.86 -8.64 3.06
CA THR A 177 8.80 -8.30 1.98
C THR A 177 9.08 -9.51 1.07
N ALA A 178 9.32 -10.69 1.64
CA ALA A 178 9.56 -11.92 0.88
C ALA A 178 8.36 -12.27 -0.01
N LEU A 179 7.14 -12.27 0.56
CA LEU A 179 5.91 -12.53 -0.19
C LEU A 179 5.63 -11.44 -1.23
N TYR A 180 6.00 -10.18 -0.94
CA TYR A 180 5.79 -9.04 -1.84
C TYR A 180 6.62 -9.16 -3.12
N TRP A 181 7.88 -9.60 -2.96
CA TRP A 181 8.77 -9.93 -4.08
C TRP A 181 8.33 -11.17 -4.82
N TRP A 182 7.97 -12.25 -4.12
CA TRP A 182 7.46 -13.46 -4.75
C TRP A 182 6.23 -13.18 -5.62
N ALA A 183 5.26 -12.44 -5.10
CA ALA A 183 4.08 -12.02 -5.84
C ALA A 183 4.44 -11.15 -7.07
N GLY A 184 5.39 -10.23 -6.92
CA GLY A 184 5.86 -9.37 -8.01
C GLY A 184 6.53 -10.17 -9.14
N VAL A 185 7.41 -11.11 -8.79
CA VAL A 185 8.08 -11.99 -9.77
C VAL A 185 7.06 -12.85 -10.51
N LEU A 186 6.10 -13.45 -9.78
CA LEU A 186 5.02 -14.23 -10.41
C LEU A 186 4.23 -13.37 -11.41
N TYR A 187 3.91 -12.12 -11.06
CA TYR A 187 3.20 -11.20 -11.94
C TYR A 187 3.99 -10.93 -13.23
N VAL A 188 5.29 -10.60 -13.12
CA VAL A 188 6.16 -10.34 -14.26
C VAL A 188 6.29 -11.59 -15.16
N VAL A 189 6.40 -12.78 -14.56
CA VAL A 189 6.48 -14.03 -15.32
C VAL A 189 5.18 -14.29 -16.08
N GLN A 190 4.02 -14.04 -15.46
CA GLN A 190 2.72 -14.17 -16.13
C GLN A 190 2.60 -13.21 -17.32
N VAL A 191 2.96 -11.94 -17.12
CA VAL A 191 2.98 -10.94 -18.19
C VAL A 191 3.90 -11.36 -19.34
N ARG A 192 5.12 -11.79 -19.04
CA ARG A 192 6.06 -12.25 -20.07
C ARG A 192 5.55 -13.46 -20.85
N ARG A 193 4.78 -14.35 -20.23
CA ARG A 193 4.18 -15.52 -20.92
C ARG A 193 3.09 -15.08 -21.89
N ILE A 194 2.21 -14.17 -21.48
CA ILE A 194 1.15 -13.63 -22.34
C ILE A 194 1.76 -12.94 -23.56
N LEU A 195 2.68 -12.00 -23.32
CA LEU A 195 3.32 -11.24 -24.39
C LEU A 195 4.14 -12.11 -25.38
N LYS A 196 4.64 -13.27 -24.93
CA LYS A 196 5.33 -14.23 -25.81
C LYS A 196 4.33 -15.07 -26.62
N ALA A 197 3.21 -15.47 -26.03
CA ALA A 197 2.19 -16.26 -26.71
C ALA A 197 1.57 -15.48 -27.88
N ASP A 198 1.30 -14.18 -27.69
CA ASP A 198 0.75 -13.34 -28.76
C ASP A 198 1.75 -13.11 -29.88
N ALA A 199 3.02 -12.87 -29.56
CA ALA A 199 4.07 -12.71 -30.56
C ALA A 199 4.34 -13.97 -31.40
N THR A 200 3.88 -15.14 -30.95
CA THR A 200 3.94 -16.39 -31.73
C THR A 200 2.64 -16.72 -32.47
N ALA A 201 1.57 -15.97 -32.22
CA ALA A 201 0.28 -16.13 -32.90
C ALA A 201 0.17 -15.25 -34.15
N ASP A 202 0.98 -14.19 -34.24
CA ASP A 202 1.22 -13.36 -35.43
C ASP A 202 2.30 -13.97 -36.34
#